data_AF-A0A914P2K2-F1
#
_entry.id   AF-A0A914P2K2-F1
#
_cell.length_a   1.000
_cell.length_b   1.000
_cell.length_c   1.000
_cell.angle_alpha   90.00
_cell.angle_beta   90.00
_cell.angle_gamma   90.00
#
_symmetry.space_group_name_H-M   'P 1'
#
loop_
_entity.id
_entity.type
_entity.pdbx_description
1 polymer ?
#
loop_
_entity_poly.entity_id
_entity_poly.type
_entity_poly.pdbx_seq_one_letter_code
_entity_poly.pdbx_strand_id
1 'polypeptide(L)'
;MDFLLDSFDTVDLIVVAIIGAVGIYFFFKYRSDSTVQTQHNIVPLQKEAGSKSDKSYVNRMKNEDRQVLILFGSQTGTAEELAGRLAKDLVRYGKKALVMDPEEVDPEDFERIIEIKNPLLILCVATYGEGDPTDNAQQIYEHLQNNDCDFSGLRFAVFGLGNKTYEHYNAVGKFFDQRLEELGAERVFEIGLGDDDANLEEDFMRWREAFLPALAQSFGWEISNDGGLERQYRLEIIEEPTANIFTGEYGRIGAYERQRP
;
A
#
# COMPACT_ATOMS: atom_id res chain seq x y z
N MET A 1 35.08 31.37 70.11
CA MET A 1 33.85 30.92 69.41
C MET A 1 33.34 29.73 70.20
N ASP A 2 33.05 29.99 71.48
CA ASP A 2 32.95 28.97 72.54
C ASP A 2 31.57 29.04 73.20
N PHE A 3 30.55 29.34 72.37
CA PHE A 3 29.14 29.34 72.75
C PHE A 3 28.30 28.43 71.82
N LEU A 4 28.93 27.81 70.82
CA LEU A 4 28.25 26.92 69.86
C LEU A 4 28.66 25.44 70.02
N LEU A 5 29.51 25.09 70.98
CA LEU A 5 29.99 23.72 71.18
C LEU A 5 29.50 23.06 72.48
N ASP A 6 28.71 23.76 73.31
CA ASP A 6 28.26 23.26 74.63
C ASP A 6 26.74 23.00 74.70
N SER A 7 26.05 22.87 73.57
CA SER A 7 24.60 22.67 73.53
C SER A 7 24.13 21.66 72.48
N PHE A 8 25.04 20.88 71.93
CA PHE A 8 24.69 19.78 71.04
C PHE A 8 24.79 18.47 71.81
N ASP A 9 23.64 17.95 72.23
CA ASP A 9 23.58 16.64 72.87
C ASP A 9 23.79 15.54 71.82
N THR A 10 24.15 14.34 72.26
CA THR A 10 24.26 13.15 71.40
C THR A 10 23.01 12.91 70.56
N VAL A 11 21.84 13.31 71.06
CA VAL A 11 20.56 13.27 70.34
C VAL A 11 20.54 14.22 69.13
N ASP A 12 21.07 15.44 69.26
CA ASP A 12 21.10 16.42 68.17
C ASP A 12 22.03 15.98 67.02
N LEU A 13 23.16 15.35 67.37
CA LEU A 13 24.09 14.79 66.38
C LEU A 13 23.43 13.64 65.58
N ILE A 14 22.61 12.82 66.24
CA ILE A 14 21.84 11.74 65.60
C ILE A 14 20.75 12.32 64.69
N VAL A 15 20.05 13.37 65.13
CA VAL A 15 19.00 14.02 64.32
C VAL A 15 19.58 14.65 63.05
N VAL A 16 20.72 15.34 63.14
CA VAL A 16 21.40 15.92 61.98
C VAL A 16 21.88 14.84 61.01
N ALA A 17 22.38 13.71 61.53
CA ALA A 17 22.80 12.57 60.69
C ALA A 17 21.60 11.94 59.95
N ILE A 18 20.44 11.81 60.60
CA ILE A 18 19.22 11.28 59.97
C ILE A 18 18.70 12.23 58.89
N ILE A 19 18.64 13.54 59.16
CA ILE A 19 18.21 14.54 58.16
C ILE A 19 19.18 14.54 56.96
N GLY A 20 20.48 14.45 57.20
CA GLY A 20 21.49 14.31 56.16
C GLY A 20 21.30 13.03 55.33
N ALA A 21 21.06 11.89 55.97
CA ALA A 21 20.83 10.61 55.29
C ALA A 21 19.54 10.61 54.47
N VAL A 22 18.45 11.21 54.98
CA VAL A 22 17.19 11.38 54.24
C VAL A 22 17.39 12.33 53.06
N GLY A 23 18.13 13.42 53.26
CA GLY A 23 18.51 14.35 52.19
C GLY A 23 19.31 13.66 51.08
N ILE A 24 20.30 12.83 51.43
CA ILE A 24 21.09 12.04 50.47
C ILE A 24 20.22 11.00 49.77
N TYR A 25 19.35 10.31 50.51
CA TYR A 25 18.41 9.33 49.94
C TYR A 25 17.48 9.99 48.92
N PHE A 26 16.87 11.13 49.26
CA PHE A 26 16.01 11.86 48.33
C PHE A 26 16.80 12.48 47.19
N PHE A 27 18.03 12.94 47.41
CA PHE A 27 18.90 13.45 46.34
C PHE A 27 19.26 12.37 45.32
N PHE A 28 19.60 11.15 45.78
CA PHE A 28 19.83 10.01 44.90
C PHE A 28 18.53 9.51 44.23
N LYS A 29 17.39 9.53 44.95
CA LYS A 29 16.09 9.15 44.39
C LYS A 29 15.63 10.14 43.31
N TYR A 30 15.76 11.46 43.54
CA TYR A 30 15.41 12.48 42.55
C TYR A 30 16.39 12.57 41.39
N ARG A 31 17.66 12.21 41.60
CA ARG A 31 18.65 12.09 40.52
C ARG A 31 18.45 10.82 39.68
N SER A 32 17.81 9.80 40.24
CA SER A 32 17.46 8.55 39.54
C SER A 32 16.29 8.70 38.57
N ASP A 33 15.53 9.79 38.63
CA ASP A 33 14.48 10.13 37.66
C ASP A 33 15.00 11.03 36.53
N SER A 34 16.23 10.74 36.07
CA SER A 34 16.64 11.16 34.74
C SER A 34 15.83 10.35 33.72
N THR A 35 14.69 10.91 33.36
CA THR A 35 14.00 10.74 32.09
C THR A 35 14.82 9.96 31.06
N VAL A 36 14.49 8.67 30.89
CA VAL A 36 14.73 8.01 29.60
C VAL A 36 13.80 8.73 28.62
N GLN A 37 14.25 9.87 28.09
CA GLN A 37 13.80 10.28 26.77
C GLN A 37 14.30 9.18 25.85
N THR A 38 13.40 8.27 25.48
CA THR A 38 13.57 7.47 24.27
C THR A 38 13.69 8.48 23.14
N GLN A 39 14.92 8.94 22.86
CA GLN A 39 15.22 9.45 21.55
C GLN A 39 14.93 8.27 20.64
N HIS A 40 13.77 8.30 19.98
CA HIS A 40 13.64 7.67 18.68
C HIS A 40 14.66 8.38 17.80
N ASN A 41 15.91 7.95 17.90
CA ASN A 41 16.90 8.23 16.91
C ASN A 41 16.35 7.49 15.70
N ILE A 42 15.59 8.20 14.88
CA ILE A 42 15.32 7.78 13.51
C ILE A 42 16.70 7.90 12.87
N VAL A 43 17.51 6.87 13.05
CA VAL A 43 18.59 6.61 12.13
C VAL A 43 17.83 6.42 10.82
N PRO A 44 17.90 7.34 9.84
CA PRO A 44 17.40 7.01 8.52
C PRO A 44 18.07 5.69 8.21
N LEU A 45 17.26 4.67 7.90
CA LEU A 45 17.77 3.38 7.46
C LEU A 45 18.83 3.74 6.41
N GLN A 46 20.11 3.64 6.80
CA GLN A 46 21.18 3.82 5.83
C GLN A 46 20.85 2.70 4.87
N LYS A 47 20.41 3.11 3.68
CA LYS A 47 20.17 2.23 2.56
C LYS A 47 21.57 1.69 2.31
N GLU A 48 21.92 0.60 3.00
CA GLU A 48 23.07 -0.20 2.65
C GLU A 48 22.90 -0.37 1.15
N ALA A 49 23.96 -0.03 0.42
CA ALA A 49 24.01 -0.19 -1.01
C ALA A 49 24.00 -1.70 -1.28
N GLY A 50 22.83 -2.31 -1.09
CA GLY A 50 22.51 -3.63 -1.56
C GLY A 50 22.79 -3.60 -3.05
N SER A 51 23.56 -4.60 -3.46
CA SER A 51 23.74 -4.97 -4.86
C SER A 51 22.45 -4.74 -5.64
N LYS A 52 22.54 -4.25 -6.88
CA LYS A 52 21.37 -4.03 -7.76
C LYS A 52 20.41 -5.24 -7.80
N SER A 53 20.92 -6.45 -7.52
CA SER A 53 20.14 -7.68 -7.37
C SER A 53 19.10 -7.69 -6.25
N ASP A 54 19.27 -6.94 -5.15
CA ASP A 54 18.33 -6.96 -4.00
C ASP A 54 17.12 -6.03 -4.16
N LYS A 55 17.11 -5.15 -5.17
CA LYS A 55 15.99 -4.22 -5.42
C LYS A 55 14.95 -4.72 -6.43
N SER A 56 15.24 -5.82 -7.11
CA SER A 56 14.37 -6.40 -8.14
C SER A 56 12.98 -6.70 -7.60
N TYR A 57 11.93 -6.34 -8.35
CA TYR A 57 10.54 -6.57 -7.96
C TYR A 57 10.23 -8.05 -7.77
N VAL A 58 10.92 -8.92 -8.51
CA VAL A 58 10.81 -10.39 -8.42
C VAL A 58 11.09 -10.86 -6.99
N ASN A 59 12.12 -10.30 -6.34
CA ASN A 59 12.44 -10.66 -4.96
C ASN A 59 11.35 -10.19 -4.00
N ARG A 60 10.77 -9.01 -4.22
CA ARG A 60 9.64 -8.52 -3.41
C ARG A 60 8.42 -9.43 -3.57
N MET A 61 8.13 -9.85 -4.80
CA MET A 61 7.03 -10.78 -5.08
C MET A 61 7.26 -12.15 -4.42
N LYS A 62 8.48 -12.71 -4.52
CA LYS A 62 8.82 -13.99 -3.87
C LYS A 62 8.77 -13.90 -2.35
N ASN A 63 9.32 -12.84 -1.75
CA ASN A 63 9.36 -12.67 -0.30
C ASN A 63 7.97 -12.50 0.32
N GLU A 64 7.05 -11.87 -0.41
CA GLU A 64 5.69 -11.60 0.05
C GLU A 64 4.63 -12.57 -0.50
N ASP A 65 5.08 -13.63 -1.18
CA ASP A 65 4.23 -14.64 -1.85
C ASP A 65 3.15 -14.02 -2.76
N ARG A 66 3.54 -12.97 -3.51
CA ARG A 66 2.68 -12.30 -4.49
C ARG A 66 2.83 -13.00 -5.83
N GLN A 67 1.69 -13.33 -6.45
CA GLN A 67 1.64 -13.90 -7.79
C GLN A 67 1.11 -12.92 -8.86
N VAL A 68 0.58 -11.77 -8.42
CA VAL A 68 -0.01 -10.76 -9.33
C VAL A 68 0.87 -9.52 -9.35
N LEU A 69 1.30 -9.12 -10.55
CA LEU A 69 1.93 -7.84 -10.84
C LEU A 69 0.95 -6.97 -11.63
N ILE A 70 0.74 -5.74 -11.21
CA ILE A 70 -0.03 -4.74 -11.95
C ILE A 70 0.88 -3.58 -12.29
N LEU A 71 1.00 -3.29 -13.59
CA LEU A 71 1.76 -2.14 -14.09
C LEU A 71 0.78 -1.10 -14.64
N PHE A 72 1.06 0.17 -14.35
CA PHE A 72 0.24 1.29 -14.82
C PHE A 72 1.04 2.25 -15.71
N GLY A 73 0.65 2.39 -16.98
CA GLY A 73 1.16 3.44 -17.86
C GLY A 73 0.25 4.66 -17.75
N SER A 74 0.71 5.72 -17.09
CA SER A 74 -0.12 6.88 -16.72
C SER A 74 0.65 8.19 -16.80
N GLN A 75 0.04 9.26 -17.30
CA GLN A 75 0.59 10.62 -17.19
C GLN A 75 -0.12 11.46 -16.13
N THR A 76 -1.44 11.31 -16.01
CA THR A 76 -2.29 12.13 -15.13
C THR A 76 -2.86 11.37 -13.93
N GLY A 77 -2.44 10.12 -13.70
CA GLY A 77 -2.84 9.29 -12.55
C GLY A 77 -4.06 8.39 -12.78
N THR A 78 -4.79 8.52 -13.89
CA THR A 78 -6.01 7.71 -14.13
C THR A 78 -5.72 6.22 -14.14
N ALA A 79 -4.73 5.76 -14.92
CA ALA A 79 -4.42 4.33 -15.00
C ALA A 79 -3.86 3.76 -13.68
N GLU A 80 -3.11 4.59 -12.94
CA GLU A 80 -2.61 4.27 -11.60
C GLU A 80 -3.77 4.02 -10.62
N GLU A 81 -4.78 4.88 -10.64
CA GLU A 81 -5.96 4.72 -9.80
C GLU A 81 -6.71 3.42 -10.14
N LEU A 82 -6.92 3.14 -11.42
CA LEU A 82 -7.59 1.91 -11.87
C LEU A 82 -6.81 0.66 -11.46
N ALA A 83 -5.49 0.67 -11.61
CA ALA A 83 -4.60 -0.41 -11.15
C ALA A 83 -4.70 -0.62 -9.63
N GLY A 84 -4.71 0.45 -8.84
CA GLY A 84 -4.88 0.41 -7.40
C GLY A 84 -6.24 -0.15 -6.97
N ARG A 85 -7.32 0.13 -7.72
CA ARG A 85 -8.65 -0.45 -7.49
C ARG A 85 -8.66 -1.95 -7.78
N LEU A 86 -8.06 -2.40 -8.89
CA LEU A 86 -7.92 -3.84 -9.19
C LEU A 86 -7.15 -4.57 -8.09
N ALA A 87 -6.05 -4.00 -7.60
CA ALA A 87 -5.28 -4.58 -6.50
C ALA A 87 -6.11 -4.78 -5.23
N LYS A 88 -7.01 -3.84 -4.91
CA LYS A 88 -7.94 -3.95 -3.78
C LYS A 88 -8.99 -5.03 -4.02
N ASP A 89 -9.51 -5.15 -5.22
CA ASP A 89 -10.52 -6.17 -5.57
C ASP A 89 -9.94 -7.59 -5.48
N LEU A 90 -8.65 -7.77 -5.82
CA LEU A 90 -7.95 -9.05 -5.69
C LEU A 90 -7.82 -9.55 -4.24
N VAL A 91 -7.85 -8.65 -3.26
CA VAL A 91 -7.84 -9.04 -1.82
C VAL A 91 -9.06 -9.89 -1.47
N ARG A 92 -10.19 -9.70 -2.16
CA ARG A 92 -11.40 -10.52 -1.98
C ARG A 92 -11.19 -11.98 -2.37
N TYR A 93 -10.20 -12.27 -3.22
CA TYR A 93 -9.79 -13.62 -3.61
C TYR A 93 -8.57 -14.11 -2.80
N GLY A 94 -8.23 -13.41 -1.71
CA GLY A 94 -7.07 -13.71 -0.87
C GLY A 94 -5.74 -13.46 -1.58
N LYS A 95 -5.74 -12.67 -2.67
CA LYS A 95 -4.53 -12.38 -3.46
C LYS A 95 -4.01 -10.99 -3.17
N LYS A 96 -2.69 -10.91 -3.00
CA LYS A 96 -1.96 -9.64 -2.89
C LYS A 96 -1.31 -9.35 -4.24
N ALA A 97 -1.66 -8.21 -4.82
CA ALA A 97 -1.05 -7.72 -6.04
C ALA A 97 0.04 -6.70 -5.74
N LEU A 98 1.19 -6.78 -6.40
CA LEU A 98 2.20 -5.74 -6.41
C LEU A 98 1.85 -4.75 -7.51
N VAL A 99 1.54 -3.50 -7.15
CA VAL A 99 1.28 -2.42 -8.10
C VAL A 99 2.56 -1.61 -8.23
N MET A 100 3.04 -1.40 -9.46
CA MET A 100 4.26 -0.64 -9.70
C MET A 100 4.17 0.26 -10.92
N ASP A 101 4.94 1.33 -10.85
CA ASP A 101 5.27 2.14 -12.00
C ASP A 101 6.23 1.35 -12.92
N PRO A 102 5.91 1.17 -14.21
CA PRO A 102 6.83 0.53 -15.16
C PRO A 102 8.21 1.20 -15.24
N GLU A 103 8.36 2.49 -14.92
CA GLU A 103 9.67 3.16 -14.90
C GLU A 103 10.58 2.63 -13.77
N GLU A 104 10.00 2.06 -12.71
CA GLU A 104 10.76 1.41 -11.63
C GLU A 104 11.20 -0.03 -11.98
N VAL A 105 10.73 -0.57 -13.11
CA VAL A 105 11.08 -1.90 -13.60
C VAL A 105 12.21 -1.78 -14.61
N ASP A 106 13.36 -2.35 -14.27
CA ASP A 106 14.41 -2.53 -15.26
C ASP A 106 13.89 -3.48 -16.37
N PRO A 107 13.96 -3.11 -17.65
CA PRO A 107 13.41 -3.93 -18.73
C PRO A 107 13.98 -5.35 -18.80
N GLU A 108 15.25 -5.56 -18.43
CA GLU A 108 15.83 -6.89 -18.36
C GLU A 108 15.23 -7.71 -17.20
N ASP A 109 14.89 -7.05 -16.09
CA ASP A 109 14.20 -7.70 -14.97
C ASP A 109 12.73 -7.99 -15.28
N PHE A 110 12.10 -7.30 -16.23
CA PHE A 110 10.69 -7.53 -16.60
C PHE A 110 10.45 -8.98 -17.05
N GLU A 111 11.39 -9.56 -17.79
CA GLU A 111 11.32 -10.95 -18.26
C GLU A 111 11.26 -11.97 -17.12
N ARG A 112 11.86 -11.62 -15.98
CA ARG A 112 11.99 -12.51 -14.81
C ARG A 112 10.67 -12.72 -14.05
N ILE A 113 9.57 -12.12 -14.50
CA ILE A 113 8.22 -12.40 -13.99
C ILE A 113 7.87 -13.89 -14.08
N ILE A 114 8.40 -14.60 -15.09
CA ILE A 114 8.20 -16.05 -15.27
C ILE A 114 8.82 -16.89 -14.13
N GLU A 115 9.76 -16.32 -13.36
CA GLU A 115 10.34 -17.00 -12.19
C GLU A 115 9.33 -17.08 -11.01
N ILE A 116 8.23 -16.32 -11.07
CA ILE A 116 7.17 -16.36 -10.07
C ILE A 116 6.25 -17.53 -10.34
N LYS A 117 5.82 -18.22 -9.29
CA LYS A 117 4.89 -19.35 -9.42
C LYS A 117 3.51 -18.85 -9.84
N ASN A 118 2.99 -19.37 -10.96
CA ASN A 118 1.69 -19.01 -11.54
C ASN A 118 1.54 -17.49 -11.72
N PRO A 119 2.42 -16.82 -12.47
CA PRO A 119 2.43 -15.37 -12.55
C PRO A 119 1.21 -14.84 -13.31
N LEU A 120 0.69 -13.71 -12.83
CA LEU A 120 -0.32 -12.91 -13.52
C LEU A 120 0.22 -11.48 -13.70
N LEU A 121 0.24 -11.01 -14.94
CA LEU A 121 0.50 -9.61 -15.29
C LEU A 121 -0.81 -8.92 -15.65
N ILE A 122 -1.09 -7.77 -15.04
CA ILE A 122 -2.19 -6.89 -15.43
C ILE A 122 -1.61 -5.56 -15.86
N LEU A 123 -1.98 -5.08 -17.04
CA LEU A 123 -1.54 -3.80 -17.58
C LEU A 123 -2.73 -2.83 -17.63
N CYS A 124 -2.61 -1.69 -16.95
CA CYS A 124 -3.51 -0.55 -17.12
C CYS A 124 -2.72 0.55 -17.83
N VAL A 125 -2.88 0.70 -19.14
CA VAL A 125 -1.97 1.54 -19.94
C VAL A 125 -2.73 2.57 -20.75
N ALA A 126 -2.35 3.84 -20.61
CA ALA A 126 -2.88 4.93 -21.41
C ALA A 126 -2.11 5.11 -22.72
N THR A 127 -2.82 5.54 -23.77
CA THR A 127 -2.23 5.96 -25.04
C THR A 127 -2.17 7.48 -25.10
N TYR A 128 -1.03 8.04 -25.49
CA TYR A 128 -0.80 9.48 -25.63
C TYR A 128 -0.34 9.85 -27.03
N GLY A 129 -0.44 11.14 -27.36
CA GLY A 129 0.06 11.70 -28.62
C GLY A 129 -0.49 10.99 -29.85
N GLU A 130 0.41 10.53 -30.71
CA GLU A 130 0.10 9.86 -31.98
C GLU A 130 0.12 8.33 -31.83
N GLY A 131 -0.39 7.81 -30.72
CA GLY A 131 -0.41 6.37 -30.44
C GLY A 131 0.78 5.87 -29.62
N ASP A 132 1.53 6.79 -29.01
CA ASP A 132 2.72 6.51 -28.21
C ASP A 132 2.35 6.10 -26.76
N PRO A 133 3.20 5.29 -26.08
CA PRO A 133 3.02 4.99 -24.67
C PRO A 133 3.20 6.23 -23.79
N THR A 134 2.79 6.12 -22.53
CA THR A 134 3.13 7.12 -21.51
C THR A 134 4.63 7.10 -21.23
N ASP A 135 5.18 8.24 -20.76
CA ASP A 135 6.62 8.38 -20.51
C ASP A 135 7.15 7.30 -19.57
N ASN A 136 6.37 6.99 -18.53
CA ASN A 136 6.71 5.98 -17.54
C ASN A 136 6.66 4.54 -18.08
N ALA A 137 5.97 4.29 -19.20
CA ALA A 137 5.88 2.98 -19.85
C ALA A 137 6.82 2.83 -21.07
N GLN A 138 7.49 3.91 -21.50
CA GLN A 138 8.30 3.96 -22.71
C GLN A 138 9.37 2.86 -22.75
N GLN A 139 10.11 2.66 -21.66
CA GLN A 139 11.22 1.71 -21.61
C GLN A 139 10.76 0.25 -21.80
N ILE A 140 9.65 -0.13 -21.14
CA ILE A 140 9.07 -1.47 -21.27
C ILE A 140 8.46 -1.66 -22.67
N TYR A 141 7.82 -0.63 -23.21
CA TYR A 141 7.28 -0.65 -24.57
C TYR A 141 8.38 -0.90 -25.61
N GLU A 142 9.47 -0.13 -25.56
CA GLU A 142 10.63 -0.30 -26.45
C GLU A 142 11.31 -1.65 -26.26
N HIS A 143 11.42 -2.14 -25.03
CA HIS A 143 12.01 -3.44 -24.74
C HIS A 143 11.22 -4.57 -25.41
N LEU A 144 9.89 -4.58 -25.25
CA LEU A 144 9.03 -5.58 -25.88
C LEU A 144 8.99 -5.44 -27.41
N GLN A 145 9.13 -4.23 -27.93
CA GLN A 145 9.16 -3.99 -29.39
C GLN A 145 10.43 -4.54 -30.03
N ASN A 146 11.58 -4.42 -29.36
CA ASN A 146 12.89 -4.70 -29.95
C ASN A 146 13.48 -6.07 -29.58
N ASN A 147 12.94 -6.73 -28.55
CA ASN A 147 13.44 -8.02 -28.08
C ASN A 147 12.38 -9.11 -28.21
N ASP A 148 12.84 -10.34 -28.40
CA ASP A 148 12.02 -11.55 -28.34
C ASP A 148 12.25 -12.23 -26.98
N CYS A 149 11.30 -12.03 -26.07
CA CYS A 149 11.27 -12.65 -24.75
C CYS A 149 10.44 -13.96 -24.80
N ASP A 150 10.70 -14.90 -23.89
CA ASP A 150 9.83 -16.07 -23.71
C ASP A 150 8.96 -15.88 -22.47
N PHE A 151 7.67 -15.60 -22.69
CA PHE A 151 6.67 -15.47 -21.64
C PHE A 151 5.81 -16.73 -21.48
N SER A 152 6.28 -17.89 -21.93
CA SER A 152 5.59 -19.16 -21.73
C SER A 152 5.25 -19.40 -20.26
N GLY A 153 3.95 -19.57 -19.98
CA GLY A 153 3.42 -19.78 -18.63
C GLY A 153 3.07 -18.49 -17.86
N LEU A 154 3.34 -17.31 -18.42
CA LEU A 154 2.78 -16.05 -17.95
C LEU A 154 1.32 -15.94 -18.39
N ARG A 155 0.43 -15.60 -17.46
CA ARG A 155 -0.92 -15.17 -17.80
C ARG A 155 -1.02 -13.67 -17.74
N PHE A 156 -1.78 -13.05 -18.65
CA PHE A 156 -1.91 -11.61 -18.67
C PHE A 156 -3.32 -11.10 -19.03
N ALA A 157 -3.59 -9.87 -18.63
CA ALA A 157 -4.76 -9.11 -19.06
C ALA A 157 -4.38 -7.63 -19.25
N VAL A 158 -5.01 -6.97 -20.22
CA VAL A 158 -4.75 -5.55 -20.54
C VAL A 158 -6.04 -4.76 -20.50
N PHE A 159 -6.00 -3.61 -19.83
CA PHE A 159 -7.00 -2.56 -19.93
C PHE A 159 -6.32 -1.31 -20.51
N GLY A 160 -6.67 -0.99 -21.76
CA GLY A 160 -6.24 0.22 -22.44
C GLY A 160 -7.12 1.40 -22.07
N LEU A 161 -6.47 2.55 -21.81
CA LEU A 161 -7.12 3.84 -21.71
C LEU A 161 -6.82 4.62 -22.98
N GLY A 162 -7.86 5.04 -23.70
CA GLY A 162 -7.75 5.82 -24.91
C GLY A 162 -8.96 6.71 -25.12
N ASN A 163 -8.99 7.40 -26.24
CA ASN A 163 -10.08 8.31 -26.60
C ASN A 163 -10.36 8.15 -28.11
N LYS A 164 -11.60 7.85 -28.49
CA LYS A 164 -11.98 7.58 -29.89
C LYS A 164 -11.90 8.78 -30.82
N THR A 165 -11.78 9.99 -30.28
CA THR A 165 -11.55 11.20 -31.11
C THR A 165 -10.15 11.24 -31.71
N TYR A 166 -9.21 10.48 -31.14
CA TYR A 166 -7.86 10.31 -31.67
C TYR A 166 -7.82 9.20 -32.72
N GLU A 167 -6.99 9.36 -33.74
CA GLU A 167 -6.80 8.36 -34.80
C GLU A 167 -6.29 7.03 -34.23
N HIS A 168 -5.34 7.11 -33.28
CA HIS A 168 -4.69 5.96 -32.67
C HIS A 168 -5.39 5.50 -31.38
N TYR A 169 -6.69 5.19 -31.48
CA TYR A 169 -7.49 4.73 -30.34
C TYR A 169 -6.92 3.46 -29.68
N ASN A 170 -6.50 3.58 -28.42
CA ASN A 170 -5.95 2.50 -27.60
C ASN A 170 -4.75 1.77 -28.22
N ALA A 171 -3.94 2.45 -29.03
CA ALA A 171 -2.82 1.85 -29.74
C ALA A 171 -1.85 1.10 -28.81
N VAL A 172 -1.54 1.68 -27.66
CA VAL A 172 -0.58 1.10 -26.69
C VAL A 172 -1.16 -0.13 -26.00
N GLY A 173 -2.42 -0.06 -25.57
CA GLY A 173 -3.10 -1.23 -24.97
C GLY A 173 -3.18 -2.39 -25.94
N LYS A 174 -3.53 -2.12 -27.21
CA LYS A 174 -3.56 -3.11 -28.28
C LYS A 174 -2.18 -3.70 -28.57
N PHE A 175 -1.14 -2.86 -28.58
CA PHE A 175 0.24 -3.31 -28.74
C PHE A 175 0.64 -4.29 -27.65
N PHE A 176 0.46 -3.95 -26.38
CA PHE A 176 0.83 -4.82 -25.27
C PHE A 176 0.07 -6.14 -25.31
N ASP A 177 -1.24 -6.09 -25.59
CA ASP A 177 -2.08 -7.29 -25.65
C ASP A 177 -1.64 -8.25 -26.77
N GLN A 178 -1.40 -7.73 -27.97
CA GLN A 178 -0.93 -8.53 -29.08
C GLN A 178 0.51 -9.03 -28.85
N ARG A 179 1.41 -8.15 -28.42
CA ARG A 179 2.83 -8.48 -28.27
C ARG A 179 3.08 -9.51 -27.18
N LEU A 180 2.37 -9.45 -26.05
CA LEU A 180 2.50 -10.46 -25.00
C LEU A 180 2.04 -11.84 -25.47
N GLU A 181 0.96 -11.91 -26.25
CA GLU A 181 0.49 -13.17 -26.85
C GLU A 181 1.49 -13.72 -27.87
N GLU A 182 2.07 -12.87 -28.72
CA GLU A 182 3.13 -13.25 -29.67
C GLU A 182 4.38 -13.83 -28.98
N LEU A 183 4.69 -13.33 -27.78
CA LEU A 183 5.81 -13.78 -26.95
C LEU A 183 5.47 -15.00 -26.06
N GLY A 184 4.29 -15.61 -26.24
CA GLY A 184 3.91 -16.88 -25.61
C GLY A 184 3.13 -16.77 -24.30
N ALA A 185 2.76 -15.56 -23.88
CA ALA A 185 1.90 -15.37 -22.71
C ALA A 185 0.44 -15.74 -23.03
N GLU A 186 -0.30 -16.21 -22.04
CA GLU A 186 -1.70 -16.61 -22.17
C GLU A 186 -2.63 -15.46 -21.73
N ARG A 187 -3.46 -14.97 -22.66
CA ARG A 187 -4.48 -13.98 -22.36
C ARG A 187 -5.60 -14.62 -21.53
N VAL A 188 -5.80 -14.15 -20.30
CA VAL A 188 -6.87 -14.67 -19.41
C VAL A 188 -8.23 -14.03 -19.65
N PHE A 189 -8.27 -12.83 -20.21
CA PHE A 189 -9.51 -12.12 -20.51
C PHE A 189 -9.31 -11.16 -21.68
N GLU A 190 -10.37 -10.85 -22.41
CA GLU A 190 -10.31 -9.93 -23.55
C GLU A 190 -9.80 -8.55 -23.14
N ILE A 191 -9.07 -7.89 -24.05
CA ILE A 191 -8.57 -6.54 -23.83
C ILE A 191 -9.73 -5.58 -23.55
N GLY A 192 -9.61 -4.79 -22.49
CA GLY A 192 -10.52 -3.68 -22.23
C GLY A 192 -10.10 -2.46 -23.03
N LEU A 193 -11.04 -1.83 -23.73
CA LEU A 193 -10.81 -0.63 -24.52
C LEU A 193 -11.64 0.51 -23.94
N GLY A 194 -11.07 1.25 -23.00
CA GLY A 194 -11.72 2.41 -22.38
C GLY A 194 -11.76 3.60 -23.33
N ASP A 195 -12.85 4.38 -23.27
CA ASP A 195 -13.05 5.58 -24.09
C ASP A 195 -13.31 6.84 -23.26
N ASP A 196 -12.31 7.70 -23.19
CA ASP A 196 -12.34 8.97 -22.43
C ASP A 196 -13.22 10.05 -23.09
N ASP A 197 -13.60 9.90 -24.36
CA ASP A 197 -14.60 10.80 -25.00
C ASP A 197 -16.02 10.54 -24.46
N ALA A 198 -16.28 9.30 -24.04
CA ALA A 198 -17.57 8.88 -23.54
C ALA A 198 -17.57 8.75 -22.01
N ASN A 199 -17.31 7.54 -21.50
CA ASN A 199 -17.31 7.28 -20.07
C ASN A 199 -16.32 6.16 -19.74
N LEU A 200 -15.05 6.54 -19.63
CA LEU A 200 -13.95 5.65 -19.29
C LEU A 200 -14.18 4.85 -18.01
N GLU A 201 -14.76 5.48 -16.98
CA GLU A 201 -15.06 4.81 -15.71
C GLU A 201 -16.07 3.68 -15.90
N GLU A 202 -17.15 3.91 -16.66
CA GLU A 202 -18.14 2.88 -16.92
C GLU A 202 -17.58 1.73 -17.76
N ASP A 203 -16.76 2.03 -18.77
CA ASP A 203 -16.07 1.01 -19.57
C ASP A 203 -15.16 0.15 -18.69
N PHE A 204 -14.38 0.77 -17.80
CA PHE A 204 -13.55 0.06 -16.83
C PHE A 204 -14.38 -0.81 -15.89
N MET A 205 -15.47 -0.28 -15.35
CA MET A 205 -16.33 -1.02 -14.42
C MET A 205 -16.95 -2.24 -15.09
N ARG A 206 -17.45 -2.11 -16.32
CA ARG A 206 -17.99 -3.24 -17.12
C ARG A 206 -16.92 -4.29 -17.40
N TRP A 207 -15.75 -3.86 -17.84
CA TRP A 207 -14.63 -4.78 -18.09
C TRP A 207 -14.24 -5.51 -16.81
N ARG A 208 -14.07 -4.78 -15.70
CA ARG A 208 -13.69 -5.32 -14.40
C ARG A 208 -14.70 -6.33 -13.85
N GLU A 209 -16.00 -6.05 -13.97
CA GLU A 209 -17.08 -6.93 -13.49
C GLU A 209 -17.09 -8.28 -14.21
N ALA A 210 -16.71 -8.32 -15.49
CA ALA A 210 -16.56 -9.55 -16.25
C ALA A 210 -15.18 -10.22 -16.05
N PHE A 211 -14.13 -9.40 -15.93
CA PHE A 211 -12.75 -9.83 -15.76
C PHE A 211 -12.52 -10.59 -14.45
N LEU A 212 -12.97 -10.04 -13.31
CA LEU A 212 -12.67 -10.63 -12.00
C LEU A 212 -13.21 -12.08 -11.83
N PRO A 213 -14.46 -12.40 -12.21
CA PRO A 213 -14.94 -13.78 -12.19
C PRO A 213 -14.20 -14.70 -13.16
N ALA A 214 -13.91 -14.24 -14.38
CA ALA A 214 -13.16 -15.03 -15.37
C ALA A 214 -11.74 -15.34 -14.86
N LEU A 215 -11.08 -14.35 -14.26
CA LEU A 215 -9.79 -14.50 -13.63
C LEU A 215 -9.84 -15.53 -12.50
N ALA A 216 -10.80 -15.39 -11.59
CA ALA A 216 -10.96 -16.33 -10.48
C ALA A 216 -11.20 -17.76 -10.98
N GLN A 217 -12.02 -17.95 -12.01
CA GLN A 217 -12.25 -19.25 -12.62
C GLN A 217 -10.98 -19.84 -13.24
N SER A 218 -10.22 -19.05 -14.00
CA SER A 218 -9.00 -19.49 -14.68
C SER A 218 -7.88 -19.91 -13.71
N PHE A 219 -7.81 -19.30 -12.53
CA PHE A 219 -6.84 -19.66 -11.49
C PHE A 219 -7.40 -20.60 -10.40
N GLY A 220 -8.70 -20.90 -10.42
CA GLY A 220 -9.37 -21.62 -9.35
C GLY A 220 -9.32 -20.87 -8.00
N TRP A 221 -9.39 -19.54 -8.03
CA TRP A 221 -9.44 -18.74 -6.80
C TRP A 221 -10.87 -18.68 -6.27
N GLU A 222 -11.00 -18.88 -4.96
CA GLU A 222 -12.27 -18.74 -4.26
C GLU A 222 -12.34 -17.38 -3.56
N ILE A 223 -13.56 -16.87 -3.40
CA ILE A 223 -13.80 -15.68 -2.60
C ILE A 223 -13.40 -16.01 -1.16
N SER A 224 -12.42 -15.28 -0.66
CA SER A 224 -11.88 -15.44 0.68
C SER A 224 -12.78 -14.72 1.68
N ASN A 225 -13.33 -15.46 2.64
CA ASN A 225 -14.10 -14.90 3.76
C ASN A 225 -13.26 -14.01 4.69
N ASP A 226 -11.92 -14.09 4.58
CA ASP A 226 -10.94 -13.30 5.35
C ASP A 226 -10.52 -11.99 4.64
N GLY A 227 -10.90 -11.81 3.36
CA GLY A 227 -10.44 -10.70 2.52
C GLY A 227 -11.21 -9.39 2.70
N GLY A 228 -12.24 -9.38 3.56
CA GLY A 228 -12.98 -8.18 3.90
C GLY A 228 -12.39 -7.51 5.13
N LEU A 229 -11.76 -6.34 4.94
CA LEU A 229 -11.89 -5.25 5.93
C LEU A 229 -13.35 -4.74 5.90
N GLU A 230 -14.32 -5.64 5.99
CA GLU A 230 -15.66 -5.23 6.35
C GLU A 230 -15.59 -4.90 7.83
N ARG A 231 -15.87 -3.64 8.17
CA ARG A 231 -16.26 -3.31 9.54
C ARG A 231 -17.48 -4.17 9.84
N GLN A 232 -17.28 -5.26 10.54
CA GLN A 232 -18.37 -6.07 11.04
C GLN A 232 -19.05 -5.26 12.13
N TYR A 233 -20.16 -4.61 11.78
CA TYR A 233 -21.04 -4.01 12.78
C TYR A 233 -21.78 -5.15 13.46
N ARG A 234 -21.47 -5.38 14.74
CA ARG A 234 -22.29 -6.24 15.59
C ARG A 234 -23.40 -5.39 16.18
N LEU A 235 -24.65 -5.76 15.93
CA LEU A 235 -25.77 -5.22 16.69
C LEU A 235 -25.65 -5.75 18.12
N GLU A 236 -25.24 -4.89 19.04
CA GLU A 236 -25.26 -5.17 20.47
C GLU A 236 -26.38 -4.34 21.09
N ILE A 237 -27.43 -5.03 21.55
CA ILE A 237 -28.53 -4.39 22.26
C ILE A 237 -28.06 -4.16 23.69
N ILE A 238 -27.73 -2.90 24.00
CA ILE A 238 -27.38 -2.49 25.36
C ILE A 238 -28.68 -2.18 26.09
N GLU A 239 -29.08 -3.04 27.02
CA GLU A 239 -30.32 -2.87 27.80
C GLU A 239 -30.24 -1.70 28.78
N GLU A 240 -29.06 -1.42 29.34
CA GLU A 240 -28.80 -0.30 30.24
C GLU A 240 -27.53 0.45 29.82
N PRO A 241 -27.63 1.61 29.16
CA PRO A 241 -26.46 2.35 28.75
C PRO A 241 -25.75 2.97 29.96
N THR A 242 -24.53 2.50 30.24
CA THR A 242 -23.67 3.07 31.29
C THR A 242 -23.03 4.40 30.90
N ALA A 243 -23.11 4.78 29.62
CA ALA A 243 -22.61 6.03 29.08
C ALA A 243 -23.77 6.97 28.72
N ASN A 244 -23.57 8.29 28.87
CA ASN A 244 -24.51 9.30 28.40
C ASN A 244 -24.64 9.20 26.87
N ILE A 245 -25.66 8.49 26.39
CA ILE A 245 -25.97 8.39 24.97
C ILE A 245 -26.50 9.73 24.49
N PHE A 246 -25.85 10.30 23.47
CA PHE A 246 -26.31 11.52 22.83
C PHE A 246 -27.55 11.23 21.97
N THR A 247 -28.70 11.79 22.37
CA THR A 247 -29.99 11.65 21.67
C THR A 247 -30.35 12.88 20.83
N GLY A 248 -29.46 13.87 20.73
CA GLY A 248 -29.72 15.16 20.07
C GLY A 248 -29.53 15.14 18.55
N GLU A 249 -30.12 16.12 17.86
CA GLU A 249 -29.92 16.34 16.43
C GLU A 249 -28.53 16.94 16.14
N TYR A 250 -27.93 16.52 15.00
CA TYR A 250 -26.56 16.86 14.56
C TYR A 250 -26.43 18.29 14.02
N GLY A 251 -27.04 19.28 14.68
CA GLY A 251 -27.23 20.62 14.12
C GLY A 251 -26.25 21.71 14.59
N ARG A 252 -25.46 21.49 15.66
CA ARG A 252 -24.65 22.57 16.25
C ARG A 252 -23.34 22.11 16.89
N ILE A 253 -22.26 22.81 16.54
CA ILE A 253 -20.95 22.69 17.19
C ILE A 253 -21.13 23.01 18.68
N GLY A 254 -20.73 22.09 19.56
CA GLY A 254 -20.86 22.21 21.02
C GLY A 254 -22.11 21.54 21.65
N ALA A 255 -22.96 20.88 20.86
CA ALA A 255 -24.14 20.18 21.39
C ALA A 255 -23.80 19.01 22.34
N TYR A 256 -22.61 18.43 22.23
CA TYR A 256 -22.14 17.37 23.11
C TYR A 256 -21.88 17.82 24.55
N GLU A 257 -21.53 19.10 24.75
CA GLU A 257 -21.17 19.64 26.08
C GLU A 257 -22.36 20.15 26.87
N ARG A 258 -23.43 20.61 26.20
CA ARG A 258 -24.64 21.14 26.85
C ARG A 258 -25.89 20.55 26.22
N GLN A 259 -26.29 19.39 26.71
CA GLN A 259 -27.60 18.82 26.43
C GLN A 259 -28.64 19.66 27.18
N ARG A 260 -29.56 20.29 26.45
CA ARG A 260 -30.79 20.83 27.05
C ARG A 260 -31.84 19.74 27.02
N PRO A 261 -32.71 19.64 28.04
CA PRO A 261 -33.85 18.73 28.00
C PRO A 261 -34.79 19.04 26.85
#